data_AF-A0A3S1LGF1-F1
#
_entry.id   AF-A0A3S1LGF1-F1
#
_cell.length_a   1.000
_cell.length_b   1.000
_cell.length_c   1.000
_cell.angle_alpha   90.00
_cell.angle_beta   90.00
_cell.angle_gamma   90.00
#
_symmetry.space_group_name_H-M   'P 1'
#
loop_
_entity.id
_entity.type
_entity.pdbx_description
1 polymer ?
#
loop_
_entity_poly.entity_id
_entity_poly.type
_entity_poly.pdbx_seq_one_letter_code
_entity_poly.pdbx_strand_id
1 'polypeptide(L)'
;MIELERLLTRLPIEAADAVVGMARPKSTDLARHLRERLGAAAGDKGSFLPEPYLEGAFPWLPIERGWDGIDPSLLHPKTVETLRRVSPYPPYAHQVEAWSKLCTDDPVSVIVSSGTGSGKTECFLTPILDRLVKSSDGGSKRLTGVRALMLYPLNALIASQEERLASWFAPFGGALRYCLYNGETPEETRSARARSEPWKVFDRKTLRHDPPPVLVTNITMLEYMLIRQKDEPILARSENTLDYIVLDEAHSYIGAQAAELSLLLRRVALAFGREPSQIRYVATSATIGTGDGGELRRFLQDLSGAPKENVHVVYGKRAPLPGPPELTDDLLDLPGLRDMSAQEVNARLSRSRPLRELRQRLRDGDTLAWSGWRNEAAKIAGSSADPAELLVRAAEARDPNAPKLLAEYGADSILPARVHLFQRTLTGLWACVNPACPSRPAPSANDWPFGEIYLERREHCSGCGSLVLEWAFCSSCGEGALKAEVVDEGVRIAAWDEPDRDDGFEQTLDRDETYGTEEEEDSAGESKLKPLADHRYLRPWTDKPVSRLTFDRHTGAIADGDREQGLTFEALAGVSHCPC
;
A
#
# COMPACT_ATOMS: atom_id res chain seq x y z
N MET A 1 -29.42 -6.50 2.48
CA MET A 1 -29.37 -5.90 3.84
C MET A 1 -28.79 -6.84 4.89
N ILE A 2 -29.17 -8.13 4.96
CA ILE A 2 -28.68 -9.13 5.94
C ILE A 2 -27.16 -9.46 5.84
N GLU A 3 -26.47 -8.99 4.80
CA GLU A 3 -25.09 -9.43 4.52
C GLU A 3 -23.99 -8.64 5.25
N LEU A 4 -24.14 -7.33 5.48
CA LEU A 4 -23.03 -6.53 6.03
C LEU A 4 -22.73 -6.89 7.49
N GLU A 5 -23.73 -6.86 8.38
CA GLU A 5 -23.52 -7.23 9.79
C GLU A 5 -23.08 -8.69 9.96
N ARG A 6 -23.63 -9.59 9.12
CA ARG A 6 -23.20 -10.99 9.08
C ARG A 6 -21.73 -11.10 8.66
N LEU A 7 -21.30 -10.32 7.67
CA LEU A 7 -19.92 -10.27 7.19
C LEU A 7 -18.99 -9.68 8.27
N LEU A 8 -19.39 -8.62 8.96
CA LEU A 8 -18.63 -8.03 10.08
C LEU A 8 -18.46 -8.98 11.27
N THR A 9 -19.40 -9.91 11.46
CA THR A 9 -19.34 -10.93 12.51
C THR A 9 -18.51 -12.13 12.08
N ARG A 10 -18.60 -12.53 10.80
CA ARG A 10 -17.98 -13.76 10.28
C ARG A 10 -16.51 -13.57 9.90
N LEU A 11 -16.17 -12.44 9.28
CA LEU A 11 -14.80 -12.20 8.79
C LEU A 11 -13.72 -12.25 9.87
N PRO A 12 -13.91 -11.68 11.08
CA PRO A 12 -12.90 -11.80 12.13
C PRO A 12 -12.61 -13.25 12.50
N ILE A 13 -13.65 -14.08 12.58
CA ILE A 13 -13.54 -15.51 12.90
C ILE A 13 -12.77 -16.23 11.79
N GLU A 14 -13.16 -16.02 10.52
CA GLU A 14 -12.50 -16.64 9.37
C GLU A 14 -11.03 -16.22 9.25
N ALA A 15 -10.72 -14.95 9.48
CA ALA A 15 -9.36 -14.43 9.44
C ALA A 15 -8.50 -14.98 10.59
N ALA A 16 -9.06 -15.06 11.81
CA ALA A 16 -8.40 -15.67 12.95
C ALA A 16 -8.11 -17.16 12.72
N ASP A 17 -9.08 -17.91 12.19
CA ASP A 17 -8.92 -19.33 11.85
C ASP A 17 -7.85 -19.55 10.78
N ALA A 18 -7.80 -18.70 9.75
CA ALA A 18 -6.77 -18.78 8.73
C ALA A 18 -5.37 -18.55 9.31
N VAL A 19 -5.18 -17.49 10.10
CA VAL A 19 -3.86 -17.17 10.70
C VAL A 19 -3.42 -18.24 11.70
N VAL A 20 -4.31 -18.66 12.60
CA VAL A 20 -3.98 -19.72 13.57
C VAL A 20 -3.76 -21.06 12.85
N GLY A 21 -4.51 -21.34 11.79
CA GLY A 21 -4.36 -22.54 10.95
C GLY A 21 -3.07 -22.56 10.11
N MET A 22 -2.53 -21.38 9.76
CA MET A 22 -1.21 -21.24 9.14
C MET A 22 -0.08 -21.42 10.16
N ALA A 23 -0.22 -20.80 11.34
CA ALA A 23 0.79 -20.88 12.40
C ALA A 23 0.87 -22.28 13.03
N ARG A 24 -0.25 -23.01 13.07
CA ARG A 24 -0.37 -24.37 13.64
C ARG A 24 0.31 -24.51 15.01
N PRO A 25 0.01 -23.64 15.99
CA PRO A 25 0.62 -23.75 17.31
C PRO A 25 0.28 -25.11 17.93
N LYS A 26 1.29 -25.75 18.53
CA LYS A 26 1.12 -27.05 19.18
C LYS A 26 0.20 -26.99 20.41
N SER A 27 0.23 -25.88 21.15
CA SER A 27 -0.66 -25.64 22.28
C SER A 27 -2.08 -25.36 21.79
N THR A 28 -3.02 -26.19 22.22
CA THR A 28 -4.44 -26.04 21.97
C THR A 28 -5.03 -24.87 22.75
N ASP A 29 -4.52 -24.58 23.95
CA ASP A 29 -4.93 -23.42 24.74
C ASP A 29 -4.51 -22.10 24.08
N LEU A 30 -3.28 -22.03 23.54
CA LEU A 30 -2.85 -20.89 22.72
C LEU A 30 -3.73 -20.74 21.49
N ALA A 31 -3.93 -21.83 20.73
CA ALA A 31 -4.72 -21.80 19.50
C ALA A 31 -6.14 -21.29 19.74
N ARG A 32 -6.78 -21.76 20.81
CA ARG A 32 -8.12 -21.32 21.21
C ARG A 32 -8.11 -19.86 21.67
N HIS A 33 -7.17 -19.46 22.52
CA HIS A 33 -7.08 -18.07 22.99
C HIS A 33 -6.90 -17.08 21.84
N LEU A 34 -6.04 -17.42 20.86
CA LEU A 34 -5.84 -16.60 19.67
C LEU A 34 -7.12 -16.53 18.83
N ARG A 35 -7.83 -17.63 18.61
CA ARG A 35 -9.12 -17.61 17.90
C ARG A 35 -10.17 -16.76 18.61
N GLU A 36 -10.28 -16.86 19.94
CA GLU A 36 -11.24 -16.07 20.74
C GLU A 36 -10.90 -14.57 20.69
N ARG A 37 -9.62 -14.21 20.86
CA ARG A 37 -9.16 -12.82 20.85
C ARG A 37 -9.25 -12.21 19.46
N LEU A 38 -8.60 -12.83 18.48
CA LEU A 38 -8.50 -12.33 17.10
C LEU A 38 -9.86 -12.41 16.39
N GLY A 39 -10.67 -13.42 16.70
CA GLY A 39 -12.00 -13.63 16.14
C GLY A 39 -13.12 -12.86 16.85
N ALA A 40 -12.81 -12.02 17.84
CA ALA A 40 -13.78 -11.11 18.45
C ALA A 40 -14.38 -10.14 17.41
N ALA A 41 -15.54 -9.54 17.73
CA ALA A 41 -16.24 -8.68 16.78
C ALA A 41 -15.36 -7.51 16.30
N ALA A 42 -15.55 -7.10 15.05
CA ALA A 42 -14.76 -6.03 14.45
C ALA A 42 -14.87 -4.74 15.30
N GLY A 43 -13.72 -4.21 15.73
CA GLY A 43 -13.63 -3.04 16.62
C GLY A 43 -13.40 -3.38 18.09
N ASP A 44 -13.63 -4.62 18.51
CA ASP A 44 -13.33 -5.04 19.88
C ASP A 44 -11.82 -5.02 20.16
N LYS A 45 -11.48 -4.84 21.45
CA LYS A 45 -10.09 -4.83 21.90
C LYS A 45 -9.46 -6.20 21.67
N GLY A 46 -8.40 -6.24 20.86
CA GLY A 46 -7.70 -7.47 20.50
C GLY A 46 -8.31 -8.23 19.31
N SER A 47 -9.44 -7.77 18.76
CA SER A 47 -9.95 -8.29 17.48
C SER A 47 -8.94 -8.02 16.38
N PHE A 48 -8.88 -8.94 15.43
CA PHE A 48 -7.99 -8.83 14.29
C PHE A 48 -8.48 -7.80 13.27
N LEU A 49 -9.79 -7.53 13.26
CA LEU A 49 -10.38 -6.49 12.46
C LEU A 49 -10.72 -5.30 13.38
N PRO A 50 -10.24 -4.08 13.09
CA PRO A 50 -10.77 -2.88 13.72
C PRO A 50 -12.20 -2.62 13.24
N GLU A 51 -12.87 -1.62 13.82
CA GLU A 51 -14.20 -1.26 13.34
C GLU A 51 -14.12 -0.76 11.88
N PRO A 52 -15.16 -0.99 11.06
CA PRO A 52 -15.20 -0.51 9.68
C PRO A 52 -15.13 1.01 9.60
N TYR A 53 -14.59 1.52 8.51
CA TYR A 53 -14.59 2.96 8.21
C TYR A 53 -15.44 3.26 6.99
N LEU A 54 -16.22 4.34 7.06
CA LEU A 54 -17.05 4.86 5.99
C LEU A 54 -16.37 6.08 5.37
N GLU A 55 -16.20 6.06 4.06
CA GLU A 55 -15.68 7.17 3.25
C GLU A 55 -16.70 7.54 2.15
N GLY A 56 -16.76 8.82 1.78
CA GLY A 56 -17.52 9.28 0.62
C GLY A 56 -16.93 8.81 -0.72
N ALA A 57 -17.72 8.09 -1.52
CA ALA A 57 -17.34 7.57 -2.84
C ALA A 57 -17.85 8.45 -4.00
N PHE A 58 -17.69 9.77 -3.87
CA PHE A 58 -18.26 10.73 -4.82
C PHE A 58 -17.55 10.69 -6.19
N PRO A 59 -18.29 10.70 -7.31
CA PRO A 59 -17.68 10.68 -8.63
C PRO A 59 -16.85 11.96 -8.89
N TRP A 60 -15.83 11.80 -9.72
CA TRP A 60 -15.03 12.92 -10.23
C TRP A 60 -15.78 13.63 -11.34
N LEU A 61 -15.52 14.93 -11.53
CA LEU A 61 -16.19 15.77 -12.52
C LEU A 61 -15.73 15.39 -13.92
N PRO A 62 -16.60 14.77 -14.77
CA PRO A 62 -16.28 14.55 -16.17
C PRO A 62 -16.32 15.87 -16.94
N ILE A 63 -15.63 15.95 -18.07
CA ILE A 63 -15.78 17.07 -18.99
C ILE A 63 -17.14 17.02 -19.71
N GLU A 64 -17.66 18.19 -20.07
CA GLU A 64 -18.87 18.27 -20.89
C GLU A 64 -18.64 17.57 -22.23
N ARG A 65 -19.64 16.81 -22.70
CA ARG A 65 -19.61 16.01 -23.95
C ARG A 65 -18.53 14.91 -23.97
N GLY A 66 -17.89 14.61 -22.85
CA GLY A 66 -16.92 13.52 -22.72
C GLY A 66 -15.82 13.59 -23.79
N TRP A 67 -15.51 12.46 -24.45
CA TRP A 67 -14.49 12.40 -25.49
C TRP A 67 -14.73 13.34 -26.69
N ASP A 68 -15.97 13.77 -26.94
CA ASP A 68 -16.30 14.71 -28.02
C ASP A 68 -16.17 16.18 -27.58
N GLY A 69 -15.91 16.43 -26.30
CA GLY A 69 -15.63 17.76 -25.73
C GLY A 69 -14.15 18.11 -25.66
N ILE A 70 -13.25 17.19 -26.02
CA ILE A 70 -11.81 17.45 -26.08
C ILE A 70 -11.50 18.37 -27.27
N ASP A 71 -10.69 19.40 -27.04
CA ASP A 71 -10.15 20.23 -28.11
C ASP A 71 -9.36 19.35 -29.11
N PRO A 72 -9.73 19.31 -30.41
CA PRO A 72 -9.05 18.51 -31.42
C PRO A 72 -7.56 18.81 -31.59
N SER A 73 -7.08 19.98 -31.14
CA SER A 73 -5.67 20.35 -31.18
C SER A 73 -4.86 19.79 -30.00
N LEU A 74 -5.51 19.39 -28.91
CA LEU A 74 -4.85 18.97 -27.68
C LEU A 74 -4.14 17.61 -27.82
N LEU A 75 -4.83 16.63 -28.43
CA LEU A 75 -4.35 15.27 -28.60
C LEU A 75 -4.42 14.85 -30.06
N HIS A 76 -3.47 14.03 -30.48
CA HIS A 76 -3.46 13.43 -31.79
C HIS A 76 -4.72 12.54 -32.00
N PRO A 77 -5.36 12.55 -33.19
CA PRO A 77 -6.61 11.81 -33.42
C PRO A 77 -6.54 10.31 -33.07
N LYS A 78 -5.44 9.64 -33.44
CA LYS A 78 -5.21 8.23 -33.08
C LYS A 78 -5.10 7.97 -31.57
N THR A 79 -4.60 8.95 -30.80
CA THR A 79 -4.57 8.89 -29.33
C THR A 79 -6.00 8.89 -28.80
N VAL A 80 -6.84 9.82 -29.26
CA VAL A 80 -8.25 9.92 -28.86
C VAL A 80 -9.03 8.65 -29.24
N GLU A 81 -8.85 8.15 -30.46
CA GLU A 81 -9.46 6.89 -30.93
C GLU A 81 -9.09 5.71 -30.04
N THR A 82 -7.80 5.58 -29.72
CA THR A 82 -7.29 4.51 -28.85
C THR A 82 -7.90 4.60 -27.46
N LEU A 83 -7.82 5.78 -26.82
CA LEU A 83 -8.29 5.98 -25.46
C LEU A 83 -9.80 5.80 -25.33
N ARG A 84 -10.57 6.24 -26.33
CA ARG A 84 -12.02 6.04 -26.40
C ARG A 84 -12.40 4.55 -26.40
N ARG A 85 -11.57 3.69 -26.98
CA ARG A 85 -11.81 2.23 -27.04
C ARG A 85 -11.48 1.52 -25.74
N VAL A 86 -10.46 1.99 -25.01
CA VAL A 86 -9.91 1.29 -23.84
C VAL A 86 -10.32 1.92 -22.50
N SER A 87 -10.79 3.16 -22.50
CA SER A 87 -11.26 3.84 -21.29
C SER A 87 -12.76 3.59 -21.08
N PRO A 88 -13.17 3.00 -19.94
CA PRO A 88 -14.58 2.78 -19.63
C PRO A 88 -15.34 4.06 -19.29
N TYR A 89 -14.63 5.15 -18.98
CA TYR A 89 -15.21 6.44 -18.56
C TYR A 89 -14.76 7.59 -19.47
N PRO A 90 -15.56 8.66 -19.58
CA PRO A 90 -15.10 9.90 -20.21
C PRO A 90 -13.96 10.54 -19.40
N PRO A 91 -13.18 11.45 -20.02
CA PRO A 91 -12.14 12.18 -19.32
C PRO A 91 -12.69 13.02 -18.18
N TYR A 92 -11.95 13.08 -17.07
CA TYR A 92 -12.23 13.99 -15.97
C TYR A 92 -11.57 15.35 -16.19
N ALA A 93 -12.15 16.39 -15.58
CA ALA A 93 -11.67 17.77 -15.71
C ALA A 93 -10.19 17.94 -15.31
N HIS A 94 -9.74 17.24 -14.27
CA HIS A 94 -8.33 17.28 -13.84
C HIS A 94 -7.39 16.54 -14.81
N GLN A 95 -7.86 15.51 -15.50
CA GLN A 95 -7.07 14.82 -16.53
C GLN A 95 -6.82 15.78 -17.71
N VAL A 96 -7.87 16.43 -18.20
CA VAL A 96 -7.75 17.40 -19.30
C VAL A 96 -6.90 18.61 -18.89
N GLU A 97 -7.02 19.05 -17.64
CA GLU A 97 -6.13 20.09 -17.09
C GLU A 97 -4.66 19.66 -17.16
N ALA A 98 -4.32 18.43 -16.73
CA ALA A 98 -2.96 17.90 -16.85
C ALA A 98 -2.50 17.82 -18.31
N TRP A 99 -3.37 17.34 -19.21
CA TRP A 99 -3.05 17.25 -20.65
C TRP A 99 -2.78 18.63 -21.26
N SER A 100 -3.55 19.66 -20.86
CA SER A 100 -3.35 21.04 -21.32
C SER A 100 -2.01 21.65 -20.89
N LYS A 101 -1.30 21.03 -19.95
CA LYS A 101 0.04 21.43 -19.48
C LYS A 101 1.17 20.58 -20.04
N LEU A 102 0.88 19.33 -20.39
CA LEU A 102 1.88 18.36 -20.84
C LEU A 102 1.90 18.17 -22.38
N CYS A 103 0.80 18.48 -23.07
CA CYS A 103 0.66 18.30 -24.53
C CYS A 103 0.90 19.58 -25.34
N THR A 104 1.45 20.64 -24.73
CA THR A 104 1.78 21.93 -25.38
C THR A 104 3.13 21.89 -26.07
N ASP A 105 3.43 22.92 -26.87
CA ASP A 105 4.77 23.10 -27.47
C ASP A 105 5.86 23.39 -26.43
N ASP A 106 5.47 24.04 -25.32
CA ASP A 106 6.31 24.27 -24.14
C ASP A 106 5.67 23.62 -22.89
N PRO A 107 5.90 22.32 -22.67
CA PRO A 107 5.24 21.57 -21.61
C PRO A 107 5.91 21.79 -20.25
N VAL A 108 5.09 21.85 -19.20
CA VAL A 108 5.55 22.00 -17.81
C VAL A 108 5.41 20.68 -17.03
N SER A 109 6.22 20.51 -15.99
CA SER A 109 6.09 19.41 -15.04
C SER A 109 4.80 19.56 -14.23
N VAL A 110 4.20 18.44 -13.82
CA VAL A 110 2.89 18.42 -13.17
C VAL A 110 2.92 17.59 -11.89
N ILE A 111 2.26 18.07 -10.85
CA ILE A 111 1.92 17.25 -9.68
C ILE A 111 0.41 17.11 -9.57
N VAL A 112 -0.08 15.87 -9.57
CA VAL A 112 -1.51 15.54 -9.52
C VAL A 112 -1.86 15.17 -8.08
N SER A 113 -2.64 16.04 -7.42
CA SER A 113 -3.19 15.81 -6.09
C SER A 113 -4.67 15.47 -6.19
N SER A 114 -4.99 14.18 -6.04
CA SER A 114 -6.37 13.71 -6.04
C SER A 114 -6.51 12.39 -5.28
N GLY A 115 -7.73 12.06 -4.86
CA GLY A 115 -8.03 10.81 -4.16
C GLY A 115 -7.82 9.55 -5.02
N THR A 116 -7.90 8.39 -4.37
CA THR A 116 -7.80 7.09 -5.04
C THR A 116 -8.91 6.90 -6.07
N GLY A 117 -8.61 6.16 -7.15
CA GLY A 117 -9.58 5.89 -8.21
C GLY A 117 -9.99 7.10 -9.05
N SER A 118 -9.25 8.22 -9.01
CA SER A 118 -9.52 9.42 -9.83
C SER A 118 -9.02 9.37 -11.26
N GLY A 119 -8.34 8.28 -11.62
CA GLY A 119 -7.60 8.20 -12.89
C GLY A 119 -6.37 9.12 -12.90
N LYS A 120 -5.56 9.09 -11.83
CA LYS A 120 -4.24 9.75 -11.76
C LYS A 120 -3.33 9.29 -12.91
N THR A 121 -3.38 8.00 -13.24
CA THR A 121 -2.59 7.39 -14.31
C THR A 121 -2.87 8.04 -15.67
N GLU A 122 -4.12 8.29 -16.02
CA GLU A 122 -4.50 8.94 -17.27
C GLU A 122 -3.96 10.38 -17.37
N CYS A 123 -3.70 11.06 -16.25
CA CYS A 123 -3.14 12.41 -16.26
C CYS A 123 -1.74 12.45 -16.89
N PHE A 124 -0.93 11.40 -16.72
CA PHE A 124 0.43 11.32 -17.27
C PHE A 124 0.57 10.35 -18.44
N LEU A 125 -0.17 9.24 -18.44
CA LEU A 125 -0.03 8.20 -19.46
C LEU A 125 -0.60 8.66 -20.79
N THR A 126 -1.66 9.48 -20.80
CA THR A 126 -2.24 10.04 -22.02
C THR A 126 -1.27 10.99 -22.72
N PRO A 127 -0.65 11.98 -22.05
CA PRO A 127 0.38 12.82 -22.67
C PRO A 127 1.61 12.05 -23.16
N ILE A 128 2.05 11.04 -22.40
CA ILE A 128 3.16 10.16 -22.83
C ILE A 128 2.76 9.44 -24.11
N LEU A 129 1.61 8.75 -24.12
CA LEU A 129 1.13 8.05 -25.31
C LEU A 129 1.00 9.01 -26.50
N ASP A 130 0.42 10.19 -26.30
CA ASP A 130 0.24 11.18 -27.35
C ASP A 130 1.57 11.63 -27.97
N ARG A 131 2.58 11.90 -27.14
CA ARG A 131 3.94 12.23 -27.59
C ARG A 131 4.55 11.09 -28.39
N LEU A 132 4.35 9.84 -27.97
CA LEU A 132 4.85 8.66 -28.67
C LEU A 132 4.13 8.43 -30.00
N VAL A 133 2.81 8.62 -30.05
CA VAL A 133 2.00 8.55 -31.29
C VAL A 133 2.48 9.61 -32.28
N LYS A 134 2.68 10.86 -31.84
CA LYS A 134 3.25 11.94 -32.68
C LYS A 134 4.66 11.58 -33.17
N SER A 135 5.53 11.08 -32.30
CA SER A 135 6.91 10.72 -32.64
C SER A 135 7.03 9.51 -33.58
N SER A 136 6.02 8.64 -33.58
CA SER A 136 5.97 7.41 -34.38
C SER A 136 5.20 7.58 -35.69
N ASP A 137 4.88 8.81 -36.10
CA ASP A 137 4.08 9.08 -37.30
C ASP A 137 2.70 8.39 -37.23
N GLY A 138 2.03 8.58 -36.09
CA GLY A 138 0.76 7.93 -35.80
C GLY A 138 0.86 6.43 -35.52
N GLY A 139 2.00 5.94 -35.01
CA GLY A 139 2.20 4.51 -34.72
C GLY A 139 2.65 3.67 -35.92
N SER A 140 3.08 4.30 -37.01
CA SER A 140 3.59 3.59 -38.20
C SER A 140 5.08 3.30 -38.13
N LYS A 141 5.84 4.07 -37.34
CA LYS A 141 7.29 3.90 -37.16
C LYS A 141 7.59 3.32 -35.79
N ARG A 142 8.44 2.29 -35.76
CA ARG A 142 8.92 1.72 -34.50
C ARG A 142 9.80 2.72 -33.77
N LEU A 143 9.51 2.91 -32.48
CA LEU A 143 10.36 3.69 -31.58
C LEU A 143 11.32 2.76 -30.82
N THR A 144 12.57 3.23 -30.72
CA THR A 144 13.65 2.65 -29.92
C THR A 144 14.26 3.75 -29.06
N GLY A 145 14.73 3.37 -27.88
CA GLY A 145 15.26 4.27 -26.85
C GLY A 145 14.17 4.69 -25.86
N VAL A 146 14.49 4.71 -24.57
CA VAL A 146 13.57 5.04 -23.49
C VAL A 146 13.25 6.54 -23.51
N ARG A 147 11.96 6.86 -23.58
CA ARG A 147 11.42 8.22 -23.66
C ARG A 147 10.62 8.61 -22.42
N ALA A 148 10.07 7.63 -21.72
CA ALA A 148 9.40 7.80 -20.44
C ALA A 148 9.87 6.75 -19.44
N LEU A 149 10.32 7.21 -18.27
CA LEU A 149 10.57 6.38 -17.09
C LEU A 149 9.39 6.51 -16.15
N MET A 150 8.81 5.39 -15.72
CA MET A 150 7.73 5.38 -14.74
C MET A 150 8.19 4.64 -13.49
N LEU A 151 8.36 5.39 -12.40
CA LEU A 151 8.85 4.88 -11.12
C LEU A 151 7.67 4.59 -10.20
N TYR A 152 7.64 3.36 -9.70
CA TYR A 152 6.68 2.90 -8.71
C TYR A 152 7.42 2.44 -7.45
N PRO A 153 6.88 2.70 -6.24
CA PRO A 153 7.52 2.29 -5.00
C PRO A 153 7.46 0.78 -4.77
N LEU A 154 6.45 0.08 -5.30
CA LEU A 154 6.21 -1.34 -5.06
C LEU A 154 6.02 -2.13 -6.37
N ASN A 155 6.61 -3.32 -6.46
CA ASN A 155 6.46 -4.22 -7.63
C ASN A 155 5.00 -4.62 -7.88
N ALA A 156 4.19 -4.74 -6.82
CA ALA A 156 2.75 -5.02 -6.95
C ALA A 156 2.01 -3.92 -7.75
N LEU A 157 2.42 -2.65 -7.57
CA LEU A 157 1.86 -1.55 -8.34
C LEU A 157 2.27 -1.66 -9.81
N ILE A 158 3.52 -2.03 -10.11
CA ILE A 158 3.99 -2.28 -11.47
C ILE A 158 3.14 -3.36 -12.16
N ALA A 159 2.91 -4.49 -11.49
CA ALA A 159 2.10 -5.58 -12.01
C ALA A 159 0.65 -5.14 -12.27
N SER A 160 0.08 -4.30 -11.40
CA SER A 160 -1.28 -3.77 -11.57
C SER A 160 -1.46 -2.87 -12.81
N GLN A 161 -0.37 -2.32 -13.35
CA GLN A 161 -0.41 -1.48 -14.55
C GLN A 161 -0.29 -2.27 -15.86
N GLU A 162 0.08 -3.55 -15.81
CA GLU A 162 0.35 -4.33 -17.01
C GLU A 162 -0.86 -4.41 -17.95
N GLU A 163 -2.04 -4.73 -17.41
CA GLU A 163 -3.26 -4.84 -18.22
C GLU A 163 -3.62 -3.52 -18.90
N ARG A 164 -3.45 -2.40 -18.17
CA ARG A 164 -3.68 -1.06 -18.71
C ARG A 164 -2.69 -0.73 -19.82
N LEU A 165 -1.39 -0.93 -19.59
CA LEU A 165 -0.36 -0.69 -20.61
C LEU A 165 -0.55 -1.60 -21.82
N ALA A 166 -0.88 -2.87 -21.62
CA ALA A 166 -1.18 -3.80 -22.70
C ALA A 166 -2.33 -3.29 -23.57
N SER A 167 -3.46 -2.89 -22.97
CA SER A 167 -4.61 -2.39 -23.73
C SER A 167 -4.31 -1.10 -24.52
N TRP A 168 -3.48 -0.20 -23.96
CA TRP A 168 -3.13 1.07 -24.60
C TRP A 168 -2.10 0.91 -25.72
N PHE A 169 -1.16 -0.03 -25.59
CA PHE A 169 -0.07 -0.22 -26.56
C PHE A 169 -0.38 -1.28 -27.63
N ALA A 170 -1.23 -2.26 -27.34
CA ALA A 170 -1.67 -3.27 -28.32
C ALA A 170 -2.18 -2.73 -29.66
N PRO A 171 -2.97 -1.63 -29.74
CA PRO A 171 -3.38 -1.06 -31.03
C PRO A 171 -2.24 -0.67 -31.96
N PHE A 172 -1.04 -0.43 -31.41
CA PHE A 172 0.15 0.00 -32.17
C PHE A 172 1.09 -1.16 -32.50
N GLY A 173 0.72 -2.40 -32.17
CA GLY A 173 1.53 -3.58 -32.43
C GLY A 173 2.93 -3.45 -31.82
N GLY A 174 3.97 -3.65 -32.64
CA GLY A 174 5.36 -3.48 -32.20
C GLY A 174 5.94 -2.08 -32.38
N ALA A 175 5.15 -1.09 -32.82
CA ALA A 175 5.66 0.25 -33.09
C ALA A 175 5.90 1.03 -31.79
N LEU A 176 4.92 0.99 -30.89
CA LEU A 176 5.03 1.50 -29.53
C LEU A 176 5.14 0.31 -28.58
N ARG A 177 6.09 0.38 -27.65
CA ARG A 177 6.37 -0.72 -26.72
C ARG A 177 6.59 -0.22 -25.31
N TYR A 178 6.43 -1.12 -24.34
CA TYR A 178 6.84 -0.91 -22.97
C TYR A 178 7.61 -2.12 -22.40
N CYS A 179 8.34 -1.91 -21.31
CA CYS A 179 8.93 -2.97 -20.49
C CYS A 179 8.61 -2.76 -19.02
N LEU A 180 8.31 -3.85 -18.30
CA LEU A 180 8.27 -3.88 -16.84
C LEU A 180 9.63 -4.40 -16.36
N TYR A 181 10.51 -3.50 -15.95
CA TYR A 181 11.87 -3.80 -15.56
C TYR A 181 12.00 -3.78 -14.03
N ASN A 182 12.01 -4.97 -13.44
CA ASN A 182 12.11 -5.19 -12.00
C ASN A 182 13.12 -6.32 -11.70
N GLY A 183 13.27 -6.68 -10.42
CA GLY A 183 14.15 -7.78 -10.00
C GLY A 183 13.80 -9.14 -10.62
N GLU A 184 12.53 -9.34 -10.97
CA GLU A 184 11.98 -10.59 -11.52
C GLU A 184 12.05 -10.67 -13.05
N THR A 185 12.47 -9.60 -13.74
CA THR A 185 12.59 -9.62 -15.20
C THR A 185 13.62 -10.67 -15.63
N PRO A 186 13.23 -11.70 -16.41
CA PRO A 186 14.12 -12.77 -16.81
C PRO A 186 15.21 -12.27 -17.77
N GLU A 187 16.34 -12.97 -17.81
CA GLU A 187 17.46 -12.62 -18.71
C GLU A 187 17.11 -12.90 -20.18
N GLU A 188 16.43 -14.02 -20.47
CA GLU A 188 15.88 -14.36 -21.78
C GLU A 188 14.48 -14.99 -21.62
N THR A 189 13.53 -14.63 -22.49
CA THR A 189 12.20 -15.27 -22.53
C THR A 189 11.98 -16.00 -23.85
N ARG A 190 11.54 -17.26 -23.77
CA ARG A 190 11.10 -18.06 -24.93
C ARG A 190 9.67 -18.56 -24.74
N SER A 191 8.71 -17.63 -24.67
CA SER A 191 7.30 -17.95 -24.48
C SER A 191 6.48 -17.69 -25.76
N ALA A 192 5.37 -18.43 -25.93
CA ALA A 192 4.39 -18.13 -26.97
C ALA A 192 3.76 -16.73 -26.75
N ARG A 193 3.55 -16.37 -25.48
CA ARG A 193 3.03 -15.07 -25.05
C ARG A 193 3.89 -13.90 -25.54
N ALA A 194 5.22 -14.00 -25.41
CA ALA A 194 6.13 -12.96 -25.88
C ALA A 194 6.05 -12.72 -27.41
N ARG A 195 5.66 -13.75 -28.18
CA ARG A 195 5.47 -13.64 -29.63
C ARG A 195 4.12 -13.04 -29.99
N SER A 196 3.08 -13.25 -29.18
CA SER A 196 1.75 -12.69 -29.42
C SER A 196 1.57 -11.26 -28.93
N GLU A 197 2.45 -10.76 -28.07
CA GLU A 197 2.39 -9.42 -27.47
C GLU A 197 3.60 -8.54 -27.89
N PRO A 198 3.73 -8.16 -29.18
CA PRO A 198 4.89 -7.41 -29.68
C PRO A 198 5.06 -6.00 -29.08
N TRP A 199 4.03 -5.49 -28.40
CA TRP A 199 4.04 -4.23 -27.64
C TRP A 199 4.74 -4.35 -26.28
N LYS A 200 5.05 -5.56 -25.79
CA LYS A 200 5.72 -5.77 -24.51
C LYS A 200 7.11 -6.39 -24.70
N VAL A 201 8.10 -5.84 -24.01
CA VAL A 201 9.44 -6.42 -23.89
C VAL A 201 9.51 -7.23 -22.58
N PHE A 202 9.83 -8.52 -22.70
CA PHE A 202 9.71 -9.50 -21.61
C PHE A 202 11.03 -9.84 -20.90
N ASP A 203 12.18 -9.51 -21.48
CA ASP A 203 13.47 -9.93 -20.97
C ASP A 203 14.56 -8.86 -21.09
N ARG A 204 15.58 -9.02 -20.25
CA ARG A 204 16.70 -8.07 -20.14
C ARG A 204 17.54 -8.02 -21.40
N LYS A 205 17.76 -9.15 -22.07
CA LYS A 205 18.53 -9.20 -23.33
C LYS A 205 17.88 -8.36 -24.43
N THR A 206 16.58 -8.50 -24.62
CA THR A 206 15.80 -7.71 -25.59
C THR A 206 15.75 -6.24 -25.17
N LEU A 207 15.56 -5.96 -23.88
CA LEU A 207 15.58 -4.59 -23.34
C LEU A 207 16.91 -3.87 -23.64
N ARG A 208 18.05 -4.51 -23.40
CA ARG A 208 19.39 -3.95 -23.69
C ARG A 208 19.63 -3.76 -25.19
N HIS A 209 19.16 -4.69 -26.01
CA HIS A 209 19.38 -4.64 -27.46
C HIS A 209 18.49 -3.62 -28.17
N ASP A 210 17.20 -3.54 -27.80
CA ASP A 210 16.22 -2.67 -28.43
C ASP A 210 15.26 -2.08 -27.37
N PRO A 211 15.72 -1.08 -26.59
CA PRO A 211 14.94 -0.51 -25.50
C PRO A 211 13.62 0.07 -25.99
N PRO A 212 12.49 -0.21 -25.31
CA PRO A 212 11.20 0.37 -25.66
C PRO A 212 11.09 1.83 -25.20
N PRO A 213 10.18 2.62 -25.79
CA PRO A 213 9.98 4.02 -25.41
C PRO A 213 9.43 4.22 -23.99
N VAL A 214 8.79 3.22 -23.38
CA VAL A 214 8.32 3.29 -21.99
C VAL A 214 8.97 2.22 -21.15
N LEU A 215 9.59 2.63 -20.04
CA LEU A 215 10.20 1.72 -19.08
C LEU A 215 9.56 1.95 -17.71
N VAL A 216 8.88 0.92 -17.20
CA VAL A 216 8.27 0.91 -15.87
C VAL A 216 9.20 0.18 -14.92
N THR A 217 9.62 0.81 -13.85
CA THR A 217 10.63 0.26 -12.93
C THR A 217 10.46 0.79 -11.51
N ASN A 218 11.36 0.40 -10.62
CA ASN A 218 11.46 0.91 -9.25
C ASN A 218 12.83 1.58 -9.05
N ILE A 219 13.02 2.25 -7.91
CA ILE A 219 14.24 3.00 -7.59
C ILE A 219 15.47 2.08 -7.65
N THR A 220 15.39 0.90 -7.04
CA THR A 220 16.49 -0.06 -6.98
C THR A 220 16.97 -0.51 -8.36
N MET A 221 16.04 -0.88 -9.25
CA MET A 221 16.40 -1.28 -10.61
C MET A 221 16.88 -0.12 -11.46
N LEU A 222 16.37 1.08 -11.23
CA LEU A 222 16.88 2.29 -11.87
C LEU A 222 18.34 2.55 -11.50
N GLU A 223 18.70 2.38 -10.21
CA GLU A 223 20.10 2.46 -9.77
C GLU A 223 20.98 1.39 -10.39
N TYR A 224 20.51 0.14 -10.42
CA TYR A 224 21.24 -0.94 -11.07
C TYR A 224 21.49 -0.67 -12.55
N MET A 225 20.51 -0.11 -13.27
CA MET A 225 20.68 0.26 -14.68
C MET A 225 21.81 1.28 -14.89
N LEU A 226 22.04 2.18 -13.94
CA LEU A 226 23.12 3.17 -14.01
C LEU A 226 24.51 2.61 -13.67
N ILE A 227 24.58 1.51 -12.90
CA ILE A 227 25.85 1.00 -12.34
C ILE A 227 26.30 -0.26 -13.09
N ARG A 228 25.37 -1.11 -13.55
CA ARG A 228 25.70 -2.37 -14.19
C ARG A 228 26.16 -2.16 -15.62
N GLN A 229 27.40 -2.58 -15.92
CA GLN A 229 27.94 -2.53 -17.27
C GLN A 229 27.07 -3.28 -18.30
N LYS A 230 26.41 -4.37 -17.88
CA LYS A 230 25.49 -5.13 -18.75
C LYS A 230 24.28 -4.30 -19.21
N ASP A 231 23.87 -3.30 -18.42
CA ASP A 231 22.69 -2.45 -18.68
C ASP A 231 23.05 -1.14 -19.42
N GLU A 232 24.34 -0.83 -19.59
CA GLU A 232 24.84 0.33 -20.37
C GLU A 232 24.20 0.47 -21.77
N PRO A 233 23.95 -0.61 -22.54
CA PRO A 233 23.33 -0.49 -23.85
C PRO A 233 21.92 0.15 -23.83
N ILE A 234 21.22 0.06 -22.69
CA ILE A 234 19.93 0.73 -22.52
C ILE A 234 20.11 2.24 -22.59
N LEU A 235 21.12 2.77 -21.90
CA LEU A 235 21.44 4.20 -21.87
C LEU A 235 21.99 4.67 -23.22
N ALA A 236 22.96 3.95 -23.79
CA ALA A 236 23.58 4.31 -25.07
C ALA A 236 22.56 4.42 -26.21
N ARG A 237 21.55 3.53 -26.23
CA ARG A 237 20.46 3.56 -27.23
C ARG A 237 19.33 4.54 -26.91
N SER A 238 19.36 5.15 -25.73
CA SER A 238 18.37 6.11 -25.25
C SER A 238 18.96 7.51 -25.05
N GLU A 239 20.15 7.77 -25.61
CA GLU A 239 20.81 9.07 -25.51
C GLU A 239 19.91 10.18 -26.08
N ASN A 240 19.70 11.23 -25.31
CA ASN A 240 18.86 12.39 -25.64
C ASN A 240 17.37 12.08 -25.88
N THR A 241 16.88 10.86 -25.61
CA THR A 241 15.47 10.50 -25.89
C THR A 241 14.52 10.71 -24.72
N LEU A 242 15.01 10.81 -23.49
CA LEU A 242 14.17 10.88 -22.29
C LEU A 242 13.40 12.21 -22.20
N ASP A 243 12.09 12.14 -22.37
CA ASP A 243 11.18 13.29 -22.30
C ASP A 243 10.43 13.37 -20.95
N TYR A 244 10.17 12.22 -20.30
CA TYR A 244 9.34 12.14 -19.10
C TYR A 244 9.95 11.26 -17.99
N ILE A 245 9.79 11.72 -16.75
CA ILE A 245 9.96 10.89 -15.54
C ILE A 245 8.68 10.99 -14.71
N VAL A 246 8.02 9.87 -14.49
CA VAL A 246 6.81 9.77 -13.67
C VAL A 246 7.16 9.18 -12.31
N LEU A 247 6.70 9.83 -11.25
CA LEU A 247 6.85 9.45 -9.85
C LEU A 247 5.46 9.12 -9.30
N ASP A 248 5.07 7.85 -9.31
CA ASP A 248 3.78 7.45 -8.77
C ASP A 248 3.84 7.33 -7.24
N GLU A 249 2.77 7.73 -6.57
CA GLU A 249 2.68 7.77 -5.11
C GLU A 249 3.85 8.51 -4.44
N ALA A 250 4.17 9.69 -4.95
CA ALA A 250 5.29 10.51 -4.52
C ALA A 250 5.23 10.92 -3.04
N HIS A 251 4.06 10.80 -2.40
CA HIS A 251 3.89 10.98 -0.95
C HIS A 251 4.63 9.92 -0.11
N SER A 252 5.02 8.79 -0.71
CA SER A 252 5.86 7.79 -0.06
C SER A 252 7.32 8.22 0.07
N TYR A 253 7.79 9.17 -0.75
CA TYR A 253 9.15 9.67 -0.71
C TYR A 253 9.26 10.83 0.28
N ILE A 254 9.68 10.53 1.51
CA ILE A 254 9.89 11.53 2.57
C ILE A 254 11.28 11.40 3.20
N GLY A 255 11.74 12.49 3.84
CA GLY A 255 12.99 12.50 4.59
C GLY A 255 14.21 12.11 3.74
N ALA A 256 15.04 11.20 4.26
CA ALA A 256 16.27 10.76 3.60
C ALA A 256 16.01 10.12 2.23
N GLN A 257 14.95 9.31 2.10
CA GLN A 257 14.59 8.64 0.84
C GLN A 257 14.31 9.65 -0.29
N ALA A 258 13.65 10.77 0.03
CA ALA A 258 13.41 11.83 -0.96
C ALA A 258 14.70 12.50 -1.42
N ALA A 259 15.67 12.69 -0.51
CA ALA A 259 16.97 13.27 -0.85
C ALA A 259 17.80 12.34 -1.76
N GLU A 260 17.80 11.04 -1.45
CA GLU A 260 18.45 10.02 -2.28
C GLU A 260 17.84 9.93 -3.67
N LEU A 261 16.50 9.85 -3.75
CA LEU A 261 15.80 9.85 -5.03
C LEU A 261 16.11 11.12 -5.84
N SER A 262 16.19 12.27 -5.19
CA SER A 262 16.55 13.53 -5.84
C SER A 262 17.94 13.48 -6.50
N LEU A 263 18.93 12.91 -5.81
CA LEU A 263 20.27 12.71 -6.38
C LEU A 263 20.28 11.66 -7.50
N LEU A 264 19.51 10.58 -7.33
CA LEU A 264 19.35 9.56 -8.36
C LEU A 264 18.76 10.16 -9.66
N LEU A 265 17.70 10.96 -9.57
CA LEU A 265 17.07 11.58 -10.74
C LEU A 265 18.03 12.50 -11.50
N ARG A 266 18.93 13.21 -10.82
CA ARG A 266 19.99 14.00 -11.46
C ARG A 266 20.99 13.11 -12.20
N ARG A 267 21.42 12.00 -11.59
CA ARG A 267 22.30 11.01 -12.24
C ARG A 267 21.63 10.38 -13.46
N VAL A 268 20.33 10.10 -13.37
CA VAL A 268 19.53 9.59 -14.51
C VAL A 268 19.50 10.62 -15.63
N ALA A 269 19.17 11.88 -15.35
CA ALA A 269 19.17 12.93 -16.39
C ALA A 269 20.52 12.99 -17.12
N LEU A 270 21.63 13.05 -16.36
CA LEU A 270 22.98 13.04 -16.91
C LEU A 270 23.30 11.79 -17.74
N ALA A 271 22.94 10.61 -17.26
CA ALA A 271 23.18 9.34 -17.95
C ALA A 271 22.42 9.23 -19.29
N PHE A 272 21.29 9.93 -19.42
CA PHE A 272 20.54 10.04 -20.66
C PHE A 272 21.00 11.22 -21.55
N GLY A 273 22.03 11.97 -21.16
CA GLY A 273 22.52 13.15 -21.87
C GLY A 273 21.59 14.36 -21.78
N ARG A 274 20.78 14.45 -20.71
CA ARG A 274 19.73 15.44 -20.53
C ARG A 274 19.99 16.31 -19.31
N GLU A 275 19.52 17.55 -19.39
CA GLU A 275 19.40 18.43 -18.23
C GLU A 275 18.03 18.24 -17.55
N PRO A 276 17.92 18.38 -16.22
CA PRO A 276 16.63 18.32 -15.53
C PRO A 276 15.57 19.27 -16.12
N SER A 277 15.97 20.45 -16.61
CA SER A 277 15.05 21.40 -17.26
C SER A 277 14.46 20.91 -18.58
N GLN A 278 15.07 19.91 -19.22
CA GLN A 278 14.62 19.31 -20.48
C GLN A 278 13.68 18.12 -20.28
N ILE A 279 13.50 17.65 -19.04
CA ILE A 279 12.67 16.51 -18.68
C ILE A 279 11.38 17.02 -18.02
N ARG A 280 10.25 16.41 -18.37
CA ARG A 280 8.96 16.67 -17.74
C ARG A 280 8.72 15.67 -16.62
N TYR A 281 8.69 16.17 -15.39
CA TYR A 281 8.42 15.35 -14.22
C TYR A 281 6.93 15.34 -13.94
N VAL A 282 6.36 14.16 -13.74
CA VAL A 282 4.96 14.02 -13.33
C VAL A 282 4.88 13.24 -12.04
N ALA A 283 4.42 13.87 -10.97
CA ALA A 283 4.23 13.22 -9.69
C ALA A 283 2.74 13.00 -9.41
N THR A 284 2.38 11.85 -8.85
CA THR A 284 1.04 11.62 -8.31
C THR A 284 1.10 11.56 -6.80
N SER A 285 0.10 12.13 -6.13
CA SER A 285 0.03 12.09 -4.68
C SER A 285 -1.41 11.95 -4.21
N ALA A 286 -1.61 11.11 -3.19
CA ALA A 286 -2.86 11.05 -2.47
C ALA A 286 -2.93 12.27 -1.53
N THR A 287 -3.78 13.24 -1.89
CA THR A 287 -4.23 14.35 -1.03
C THR A 287 -3.17 14.90 -0.06
N ILE A 288 -2.10 15.52 -0.58
CA ILE A 288 -1.25 16.38 0.27
C ILE A 288 -1.92 17.75 0.32
N GLY A 289 -2.49 18.08 1.48
CA GLY A 289 -2.84 19.43 1.94
C GLY A 289 -3.79 20.25 1.05
N THR A 290 -4.87 20.76 1.64
CA THR A 290 -5.77 21.75 1.01
C THR A 290 -5.19 23.18 0.97
N GLY A 291 -3.85 23.31 0.96
CA GLY A 291 -3.13 24.59 0.87
C GLY A 291 -3.04 25.14 -0.55
N ASP A 292 -2.31 26.25 -0.72
CA ASP A 292 -2.09 26.96 -2.00
C ASP A 292 -1.27 26.18 -3.06
N GLY A 293 -0.99 24.90 -2.82
CA GLY A 293 -0.16 24.03 -3.65
C GLY A 293 1.32 24.39 -3.65
N GLY A 294 1.75 25.40 -2.88
CA GLY A 294 3.12 25.86 -2.81
C GLY A 294 4.08 24.80 -2.30
N GLU A 295 3.69 24.02 -1.29
CA GLU A 295 4.47 22.91 -0.75
C GLU A 295 4.64 21.78 -1.77
N LEU A 296 3.55 21.36 -2.41
CA LEU A 296 3.58 20.33 -3.46
C LEU A 296 4.47 20.74 -4.64
N ARG A 297 4.38 22.01 -5.03
CA ARG A 297 5.21 22.58 -6.09
C ARG A 297 6.69 22.54 -5.69
N ARG A 298 7.03 22.99 -4.48
CA ARG A 298 8.42 22.95 -3.96
C ARG A 298 8.93 21.53 -3.85
N PHE A 299 8.12 20.60 -3.35
CA PHE A 299 8.47 19.20 -3.23
C PHE A 299 8.91 18.60 -4.57
N LEU A 300 8.12 18.79 -5.64
CA LEU A 300 8.51 18.29 -6.96
C LEU A 300 9.76 19.00 -7.50
N GLN A 301 9.93 20.30 -7.23
CA GLN A 301 11.12 21.06 -7.62
C GLN A 301 12.40 20.52 -6.95
N ASP A 302 12.37 20.35 -5.64
CA ASP A 302 13.49 19.86 -4.85
C ASP A 302 13.84 18.41 -5.25
N LEU A 303 12.81 17.60 -5.51
CA LEU A 303 12.97 16.22 -5.93
C LEU A 303 13.54 16.10 -7.35
N SER A 304 13.06 16.89 -8.30
CA SER A 304 13.43 16.77 -9.72
C SER A 304 14.63 17.61 -10.14
N GLY A 305 14.87 18.74 -9.48
CA GLY A 305 15.75 19.81 -9.97
C GLY A 305 15.16 20.66 -11.10
N ALA A 306 13.86 20.55 -11.39
CA ALA A 306 13.20 21.35 -12.43
C ALA A 306 13.05 22.84 -12.02
N PRO A 307 13.11 23.81 -12.98
CA PRO A 307 12.93 25.23 -12.71
C PRO A 307 11.58 25.60 -12.07
N LYS A 308 11.54 26.71 -11.32
CA LYS A 308 10.38 27.07 -10.51
C LYS A 308 9.13 27.39 -11.33
N GLU A 309 9.28 28.10 -12.44
CA GLU A 309 8.20 28.39 -13.40
C GLU A 309 7.61 27.14 -14.08
N ASN A 310 8.29 25.98 -13.99
CA ASN A 310 7.95 24.79 -14.77
C ASN A 310 7.14 23.74 -14.01
N VAL A 311 6.50 24.08 -12.88
CA VAL A 311 5.69 23.11 -12.11
C VAL A 311 4.25 23.59 -11.90
N HIS A 312 3.28 22.83 -12.40
CA HIS A 312 1.84 23.07 -12.23
C HIS A 312 1.21 22.04 -11.28
N VAL A 313 0.33 22.49 -10.38
CA VAL A 313 -0.41 21.61 -9.47
C VAL A 313 -1.81 21.38 -10.04
N VAL A 314 -2.17 20.12 -10.24
CA VAL A 314 -3.50 19.70 -10.71
C VAL A 314 -4.26 19.07 -9.56
N TYR A 315 -5.42 19.63 -9.23
CA TYR A 315 -6.30 19.09 -8.19
C TYR A 315 -7.46 18.31 -8.81
N GLY A 316 -7.76 17.14 -8.25
CA GLY A 316 -8.97 16.40 -8.59
C GLY A 316 -10.23 17.20 -8.26
N LYS A 317 -11.17 17.31 -9.20
CA LYS A 317 -12.44 18.03 -9.01
C LYS A 317 -13.57 17.02 -8.84
N ARG A 318 -14.24 17.01 -7.69
CA ARG A 318 -15.44 16.17 -7.48
C ARG A 318 -16.62 16.76 -8.24
N ALA A 319 -17.49 15.89 -8.77
CA ALA A 319 -18.74 16.33 -9.36
C ALA A 319 -19.53 17.21 -8.34
N PRO A 320 -20.19 18.29 -8.79
CA PRO A 320 -21.04 19.09 -7.91
C PRO A 320 -22.22 18.24 -7.40
N LEU A 321 -22.65 18.54 -6.17
CA LEU A 321 -23.88 17.95 -5.64
C LEU A 321 -25.10 18.60 -6.32
N PRO A 322 -26.19 17.84 -6.54
CA PRO A 322 -27.47 18.43 -6.94
C PRO A 322 -27.91 19.55 -6.00
N GLY A 323 -28.60 20.55 -6.55
CA GLY A 323 -29.20 21.63 -5.75
C GLY A 323 -30.19 21.07 -4.73
N PRO A 324 -30.25 21.63 -3.50
CA PRO A 324 -31.09 21.08 -2.45
C PRO A 324 -32.57 21.30 -2.78
N PRO A 325 -33.45 20.30 -2.56
CA PRO A 325 -34.89 20.53 -2.49
C PRO A 325 -35.25 21.29 -1.20
N GLU A 326 -36.53 21.56 -1.00
CA GLU A 326 -37.02 21.99 0.32
C GLU A 326 -36.72 20.91 1.37
N LEU A 327 -35.85 21.27 2.32
CA LEU A 327 -35.31 20.37 3.34
C LEU A 327 -36.24 20.24 4.54
N THR A 328 -36.24 19.06 5.16
CA THR A 328 -36.92 18.74 6.43
C THR A 328 -35.92 18.22 7.45
N ASP A 329 -36.23 18.47 8.72
CA ASP A 329 -35.53 17.97 9.90
C ASP A 329 -36.25 16.75 10.53
N ASP A 330 -37.31 16.26 9.89
CA ASP A 330 -38.05 15.07 10.34
C ASP A 330 -37.17 13.81 10.29
N LEU A 331 -37.36 12.93 11.28
CA LEU A 331 -36.74 11.60 11.29
C LEU A 331 -37.28 10.74 10.14
N LEU A 332 -36.38 9.99 9.51
CA LEU A 332 -36.74 9.02 8.47
C LEU A 332 -37.30 7.73 9.08
N ASP A 333 -38.57 7.45 8.82
CA ASP A 333 -39.25 6.19 9.17
C ASP A 333 -38.82 5.05 8.23
N LEU A 334 -37.70 4.39 8.54
CA LEU A 334 -37.16 3.28 7.72
C LEU A 334 -38.17 2.13 7.50
N PRO A 335 -38.92 1.65 8.52
CA PRO A 335 -40.00 0.69 8.29
C PRO A 335 -41.01 1.16 7.24
N GLY A 336 -41.45 2.41 7.32
CA GLY A 336 -42.39 2.99 6.35
C GLY A 336 -41.84 3.07 4.92
N LEU A 337 -40.52 3.18 4.75
CA LEU A 337 -39.88 3.18 3.43
C LEU A 337 -39.87 1.81 2.72
N ARG A 338 -40.18 0.71 3.42
CA ARG A 338 -40.13 -0.65 2.84
C ARG A 338 -41.21 -0.91 1.79
N ASP A 339 -42.38 -0.30 1.98
CA ASP A 339 -43.54 -0.50 1.11
C ASP A 339 -43.71 0.60 0.06
N MET A 340 -42.80 1.60 0.05
CA MET A 340 -42.82 2.72 -0.88
C MET A 340 -42.14 2.39 -2.22
N SER A 341 -42.55 3.09 -3.28
CA SER A 341 -41.85 3.04 -4.56
C SER A 341 -40.46 3.68 -4.46
N ALA A 342 -39.55 3.31 -5.37
CA ALA A 342 -38.20 3.87 -5.41
C ALA A 342 -38.22 5.41 -5.57
N GLN A 343 -39.17 5.96 -6.35
CA GLN A 343 -39.30 7.41 -6.52
C GLN A 343 -39.69 8.11 -5.20
N GLU A 344 -40.58 7.51 -4.41
CA GLU A 344 -41.00 8.06 -3.12
C GLU A 344 -39.87 8.00 -2.09
N VAL A 345 -39.14 6.88 -2.03
CA VAL A 345 -37.96 6.72 -1.18
C VAL A 345 -36.90 7.76 -1.53
N ASN A 346 -36.60 7.92 -2.83
CA ASN A 346 -35.67 8.92 -3.36
C ASN A 346 -36.07 10.34 -2.92
N ALA A 347 -37.33 10.71 -3.09
CA ALA A 347 -37.84 12.02 -2.70
C ALA A 347 -37.70 12.25 -1.19
N ARG A 348 -38.06 11.27 -0.36
CA ARG A 348 -37.95 11.36 1.11
C ARG A 348 -36.51 11.54 1.58
N LEU A 349 -35.61 10.67 1.12
CA LEU A 349 -34.17 10.73 1.48
C LEU A 349 -33.53 12.04 0.99
N SER A 350 -33.91 12.52 -0.20
CA SER A 350 -33.38 13.76 -0.76
C SER A 350 -33.70 15.02 0.05
N ARG A 351 -34.77 15.01 0.86
CA ARG A 351 -35.21 16.16 1.66
C ARG A 351 -34.64 16.16 3.08
N SER A 352 -34.04 15.07 3.55
CA SER A 352 -33.48 15.01 4.91
C SER A 352 -32.27 15.95 5.06
N ARG A 353 -32.39 17.00 5.88
CA ARG A 353 -31.29 17.92 6.20
C ARG A 353 -30.08 17.20 6.83
N PRO A 354 -30.20 16.38 7.88
CA PRO A 354 -29.02 15.75 8.50
C PRO A 354 -28.28 14.82 7.54
N LEU A 355 -29.00 14.15 6.63
CA LEU A 355 -28.38 13.33 5.59
C LEU A 355 -27.62 14.17 4.56
N ARG A 356 -28.11 15.37 4.22
CA ARG A 356 -27.45 16.30 3.29
C ARG A 356 -26.18 16.91 3.88
N GLU A 357 -26.22 17.30 5.14
CA GLU A 357 -25.05 17.82 5.86
C GLU A 357 -23.97 16.74 5.97
N LEU A 358 -24.36 15.51 6.30
CA LEU A 358 -23.46 14.37 6.31
C LEU A 358 -22.87 14.07 4.93
N ARG A 359 -23.69 14.11 3.86
CA ARG A 359 -23.23 13.94 2.48
C ARG A 359 -22.16 14.97 2.13
N GLN A 360 -22.36 16.24 2.49
CA GLN A 360 -21.39 17.31 2.22
C GLN A 360 -20.08 17.07 2.98
N ARG A 361 -20.16 16.74 4.27
CA ARG A 361 -18.98 16.41 5.10
C ARG A 361 -18.16 15.26 4.50
N LEU A 362 -18.80 14.16 4.14
CA LEU A 362 -18.12 13.01 3.51
C LEU A 362 -17.54 13.38 2.14
N ARG A 363 -18.13 14.31 1.40
CA ARG A 363 -17.60 14.81 0.12
C ARG A 363 -16.35 15.67 0.32
N ASP A 364 -16.29 16.40 1.42
CA ASP A 364 -15.16 17.26 1.79
C ASP A 364 -13.99 16.48 2.42
N GLY A 365 -14.17 15.17 2.64
CA GLY A 365 -13.11 14.25 3.08
C GLY A 365 -13.27 13.70 4.49
N ASP A 366 -14.38 13.99 5.18
CA ASP A 366 -14.67 13.33 6.46
C ASP A 366 -14.72 11.81 6.25
N THR A 367 -14.13 11.08 7.20
CA THR A 367 -14.26 9.64 7.33
C THR A 367 -14.90 9.31 8.68
N LEU A 368 -15.73 8.28 8.72
CA LEU A 368 -16.44 7.88 9.93
C LEU A 368 -16.13 6.43 10.28
N ALA A 369 -15.66 6.20 11.50
CA ALA A 369 -15.71 4.87 12.08
C ALA A 369 -17.17 4.37 12.16
N TRP A 370 -17.40 3.06 12.18
CA TRP A 370 -18.75 2.49 12.20
C TRP A 370 -19.57 2.94 13.42
N SER A 371 -18.94 3.09 14.58
CA SER A 371 -19.53 3.75 15.75
C SER A 371 -20.01 5.17 15.46
N GLY A 372 -19.21 5.97 14.74
CA GLY A 372 -19.58 7.30 14.26
C GLY A 372 -20.78 7.27 13.30
N TRP A 373 -20.78 6.35 12.33
CA TRP A 373 -21.92 6.16 11.42
C TRP A 373 -23.21 5.81 12.18
N ARG A 374 -23.15 4.90 13.16
CA ARG A 374 -24.31 4.55 14.00
C ARG A 374 -24.91 5.76 14.70
N ASN A 375 -24.06 6.66 15.20
CA ASN A 375 -24.52 7.90 15.84
C ASN A 375 -25.20 8.85 14.84
N GLU A 376 -24.67 8.98 13.62
CA GLU A 376 -25.32 9.80 12.59
C GLU A 376 -26.65 9.16 12.11
N ALA A 377 -26.69 7.84 11.95
CA ALA A 377 -27.91 7.12 11.60
C ALA A 377 -29.03 7.34 12.64
N ALA A 378 -28.68 7.34 13.93
CA ALA A 378 -29.63 7.63 15.00
C ALA A 378 -30.20 9.05 14.94
N LYS A 379 -29.39 10.04 14.51
CA LYS A 379 -29.88 11.42 14.29
C LYS A 379 -30.79 11.53 13.06
N ILE A 380 -30.52 10.72 12.03
CA ILE A 380 -31.23 10.78 10.75
C ILE A 380 -32.58 10.02 10.80
N ALA A 381 -32.61 8.87 11.47
CA ALA A 381 -33.75 7.94 11.44
C ALA A 381 -34.26 7.53 12.83
N GLY A 382 -33.67 8.03 13.92
CA GLY A 382 -34.03 7.73 15.30
C GLY A 382 -33.19 6.61 15.92
N SER A 383 -33.13 6.55 17.26
CA SER A 383 -32.23 5.65 18.01
C SER A 383 -32.49 4.15 17.80
N SER A 384 -33.68 3.77 17.32
CA SER A 384 -34.04 2.38 17.02
C SER A 384 -33.84 2.01 15.54
N ALA A 385 -33.33 2.92 14.72
CA ALA A 385 -33.10 2.68 13.31
C ALA A 385 -31.96 1.69 13.08
N ASP A 386 -32.12 0.82 12.08
CA ASP A 386 -31.04 -0.03 11.58
C ASP A 386 -30.05 0.81 10.76
N PRO A 387 -28.80 1.00 11.23
CA PRO A 387 -27.80 1.82 10.56
C PRO A 387 -27.35 1.22 9.23
N ALA A 388 -27.38 -0.10 9.06
CA ALA A 388 -27.02 -0.76 7.82
C ALA A 388 -28.13 -0.60 6.77
N GLU A 389 -29.40 -0.71 7.17
CA GLU A 389 -30.55 -0.44 6.30
C GLU A 389 -30.51 1.01 5.77
N LEU A 390 -30.30 1.99 6.66
CA LEU A 390 -30.19 3.40 6.25
C LEU A 390 -29.04 3.61 5.25
N LEU A 391 -27.88 3.01 5.51
CA LEU A 391 -26.70 3.19 4.64
C LEU A 391 -26.98 2.66 3.23
N VAL A 392 -27.51 1.43 3.14
CA VAL A 392 -27.83 0.79 1.85
C VAL A 392 -28.86 1.62 1.09
N ARG A 393 -29.95 2.01 1.75
CA ARG A 393 -31.00 2.83 1.11
C ARG A 393 -30.47 4.18 0.64
N ALA A 394 -29.67 4.85 1.47
CA ALA A 394 -29.10 6.15 1.11
C ALA A 394 -28.08 6.04 -0.05
N ALA A 395 -27.31 4.95 -0.12
CA ALA A 395 -26.36 4.71 -1.22
C ALA A 395 -27.07 4.36 -2.54
N GLU A 396 -28.15 3.59 -2.49
CA GLU A 396 -28.95 3.19 -3.66
C GLU A 396 -29.85 4.34 -4.15
N ALA A 397 -30.30 5.21 -3.26
CA ALA A 397 -31.19 6.30 -3.60
C ALA A 397 -30.57 7.30 -4.58
N ARG A 398 -31.42 7.83 -5.47
CA ARG A 398 -31.07 8.83 -6.49
C ARG A 398 -31.79 10.14 -6.22
N ASP A 399 -31.08 11.24 -6.35
CA ASP A 399 -31.61 12.58 -6.14
C ASP A 399 -32.48 12.99 -7.33
N PRO A 400 -33.80 13.19 -7.15
CA PRO A 400 -34.68 13.58 -8.24
C PRO A 400 -34.39 14.99 -8.78
N ASN A 401 -33.62 15.79 -8.05
CA ASN A 401 -33.23 17.15 -8.46
C ASN A 401 -31.88 17.19 -9.19
N ALA A 402 -31.25 16.04 -9.43
CA ALA A 402 -29.99 15.98 -10.17
C ALA A 402 -30.19 16.41 -11.63
N PRO A 403 -29.38 17.36 -12.13
CA PRO A 403 -29.27 17.61 -13.57
C PRO A 403 -28.99 16.33 -14.34
N LYS A 404 -29.55 16.20 -15.54
CA LYS A 404 -29.40 15.01 -16.40
C LYS A 404 -27.94 14.61 -16.59
N LEU A 405 -27.05 15.59 -16.79
CA LEU A 405 -25.61 15.36 -16.95
C LEU A 405 -24.99 14.68 -15.71
N LEU A 406 -25.38 15.08 -14.50
CA LEU A 406 -24.87 14.46 -13.27
C LEU A 406 -25.42 13.04 -13.09
N ALA A 407 -26.68 12.82 -13.44
CA ALA A 407 -27.32 11.51 -13.38
C ALA A 407 -26.71 10.50 -14.38
N GLU A 408 -26.34 10.95 -15.59
CA GLU A 408 -25.67 10.11 -16.60
C GLU A 408 -24.34 9.49 -16.10
N TYR A 409 -23.70 10.11 -15.10
CA TYR A 409 -22.44 9.66 -14.51
C TYR A 409 -22.58 9.18 -13.06
N GLY A 410 -23.80 8.96 -12.57
CA GLY A 410 -24.07 8.44 -11.22
C GLY A 410 -23.79 9.44 -10.07
N ALA A 411 -23.63 10.73 -10.38
CA ALA A 411 -23.46 11.80 -9.39
C ALA A 411 -24.79 12.23 -8.73
N ASP A 412 -25.89 11.58 -9.09
CA ASP A 412 -27.21 11.70 -8.49
C ASP A 412 -27.40 10.82 -7.25
N SER A 413 -26.48 9.91 -6.91
CA SER A 413 -26.58 9.13 -5.65
C SER A 413 -26.68 10.04 -4.43
N ILE A 414 -27.60 9.74 -3.50
CA ILE A 414 -27.80 10.52 -2.28
C ILE A 414 -26.61 10.41 -1.34
N LEU A 415 -26.13 9.19 -1.07
CA LEU A 415 -24.96 8.96 -0.22
C LEU A 415 -24.04 7.91 -0.84
N PRO A 416 -23.29 8.25 -1.90
CA PRO A 416 -22.30 7.33 -2.44
C PRO A 416 -21.22 7.13 -1.40
N ALA A 417 -21.12 5.93 -0.86
CA ALA A 417 -20.20 5.63 0.24
C ALA A 417 -19.46 4.31 0.00
N ARG A 418 -18.26 4.22 0.57
CA ARG A 418 -17.43 3.02 0.59
C ARG A 418 -17.18 2.63 2.03
N VAL A 419 -17.37 1.35 2.33
CA VAL A 419 -17.01 0.76 3.62
C VAL A 419 -15.66 0.08 3.48
N HIS A 420 -14.71 0.50 4.30
CA HIS A 420 -13.37 -0.04 4.36
C HIS A 420 -13.26 -0.99 5.54
N LEU A 421 -12.78 -2.19 5.25
CA LEU A 421 -12.45 -3.21 6.24
C LEU A 421 -10.95 -3.42 6.17
N PHE A 422 -10.30 -3.19 7.31
CA PHE A 422 -8.86 -3.39 7.44
C PHE A 422 -8.61 -4.62 8.30
N GLN A 423 -7.45 -5.24 8.11
CA GLN A 423 -6.95 -6.27 9.00
C GLN A 423 -5.74 -5.69 9.71
N ARG A 424 -5.67 -5.84 11.04
CA ARG A 424 -4.51 -5.39 11.80
C ARG A 424 -3.29 -6.22 11.42
N THR A 425 -2.15 -5.56 11.24
CA THR A 425 -0.87 -6.26 11.15
C THR A 425 -0.45 -6.72 12.54
N LEU A 426 -0.08 -7.99 12.69
CA LEU A 426 0.51 -8.50 13.92
C LEU A 426 2.03 -8.37 13.81
N THR A 427 2.63 -7.61 14.72
CA THR A 427 4.08 -7.41 14.80
C THR A 427 4.78 -8.52 15.59
N GLY A 428 4.02 -9.48 16.13
CA GLY A 428 4.53 -10.60 16.92
C GLY A 428 3.47 -11.11 17.90
N LEU A 429 3.86 -12.12 18.68
CA LEU A 429 3.12 -12.56 19.86
C LEU A 429 4.07 -12.44 21.04
N TRP A 430 3.59 -11.96 22.18
CA TRP A 430 4.40 -11.84 23.38
C TRP A 430 3.73 -12.56 24.54
N ALA A 431 4.52 -13.22 25.36
CA ALA A 431 4.01 -14.00 26.47
C ALA A 431 4.78 -13.70 27.76
N CYS A 432 4.02 -13.59 28.85
CA CYS A 432 4.54 -13.49 30.20
C CYS A 432 5.30 -14.78 30.56
N VAL A 433 6.52 -14.67 31.09
CA VAL A 433 7.35 -15.83 31.46
C VAL A 433 6.75 -16.68 32.58
N ASN A 434 5.87 -16.11 33.40
CA ASN A 434 5.35 -16.75 34.62
C ASN A 434 4.17 -17.72 34.33
N PRO A 435 4.34 -19.05 34.52
CA PRO A 435 3.27 -20.05 34.29
C PRO A 435 2.12 -19.96 35.31
N ALA A 436 2.38 -19.35 36.47
CA ALA A 436 1.40 -19.09 37.52
C ALA A 436 0.75 -17.69 37.40
N CYS A 437 0.85 -17.05 36.23
CA CYS A 437 0.20 -15.76 35.99
C CYS A 437 -1.32 -15.86 36.18
N PRO A 438 -1.95 -14.98 36.98
CA PRO A 438 -3.41 -15.00 37.18
C PRO A 438 -4.19 -14.68 35.90
N SER A 439 -3.59 -13.92 34.98
CA SER A 439 -4.15 -13.55 33.68
C SER A 439 -3.80 -14.53 32.56
N ARG A 440 -3.28 -15.72 32.88
CA ARG A 440 -3.00 -16.75 31.86
C ARG A 440 -4.30 -17.19 31.17
N PRO A 441 -4.25 -17.61 29.90
CA PRO A 441 -5.43 -18.17 29.23
C PRO A 441 -6.08 -19.27 30.08
N ALA A 442 -7.41 -19.22 30.21
CA ALA A 442 -8.15 -20.23 30.98
C ALA A 442 -7.82 -21.63 30.45
N PRO A 443 -7.34 -22.57 31.27
CA PRO A 443 -6.83 -23.85 30.77
C PRO A 443 -7.99 -24.74 30.30
N SER A 444 -7.93 -25.19 29.05
CA SER A 444 -8.79 -26.25 28.52
C SER A 444 -8.02 -27.58 28.46
N ALA A 445 -6.78 -27.54 27.95
CA ALA A 445 -5.87 -28.69 27.95
C ALA A 445 -4.75 -28.56 28.99
N ASN A 446 -4.58 -27.34 29.54
CA ASN A 446 -3.48 -26.97 30.43
C ASN A 446 -2.10 -27.19 29.77
N ASP A 447 -2.02 -26.97 28.45
CA ASP A 447 -0.83 -27.20 27.63
C ASP A 447 -0.04 -25.92 27.30
N TRP A 448 -0.56 -24.76 27.74
CA TRP A 448 0.15 -23.47 27.63
C TRP A 448 1.07 -23.28 28.84
N PRO A 449 2.39 -23.26 28.64
CA PRO A 449 3.35 -23.30 29.74
C PRO A 449 3.80 -21.91 30.20
N PHE A 450 3.21 -20.85 29.65
CA PHE A 450 3.53 -19.46 29.94
C PHE A 450 2.33 -18.73 30.55
N GLY A 451 2.48 -17.43 30.80
CA GLY A 451 1.45 -16.57 31.38
C GLY A 451 0.52 -15.92 30.35
N GLU A 452 0.12 -14.67 30.63
CA GLU A 452 -0.73 -13.87 29.73
C GLU A 452 -0.08 -13.66 28.35
N ILE A 453 -0.92 -13.58 27.31
CA ILE A 453 -0.53 -13.36 25.92
C ILE A 453 -0.89 -11.94 25.49
N TYR A 454 0.01 -11.28 24.77
CA TYR A 454 -0.13 -9.95 24.21
C TYR A 454 0.15 -9.96 22.70
N LEU A 455 -0.55 -9.08 21.98
CA LEU A 455 -0.40 -8.85 20.54
C LEU A 455 0.47 -7.62 20.23
N GLU A 456 1.06 -7.01 21.26
CA GLU A 456 1.91 -5.83 21.18
C GLU A 456 3.12 -6.03 22.10
N ARG A 457 4.29 -5.50 21.72
CA ARG A 457 5.51 -5.55 22.51
C ARG A 457 5.29 -4.88 23.87
N ARG A 458 5.69 -5.58 24.93
CA ARG A 458 5.66 -5.11 26.31
C ARG A 458 6.83 -5.71 27.07
N GLU A 459 7.37 -4.98 28.04
CA GLU A 459 8.47 -5.47 28.88
C GLU A 459 7.96 -6.27 30.07
N HIS A 460 6.83 -5.85 30.67
CA HIS A 460 6.26 -6.46 31.87
C HIS A 460 4.77 -6.76 31.73
N CYS A 461 4.36 -7.85 32.37
CA CYS A 461 2.99 -8.34 32.44
C CYS A 461 2.14 -7.42 33.32
N SER A 462 1.00 -6.97 32.82
CA SER A 462 0.11 -6.06 33.56
C SER A 462 -0.55 -6.71 34.78
N GLY A 463 -0.65 -8.05 34.81
CA GLY A 463 -1.27 -8.77 35.92
C GLY A 463 -0.32 -9.14 37.07
N CYS A 464 0.87 -9.67 36.75
CA CYS A 464 1.81 -10.17 37.76
C CYS A 464 3.17 -9.47 37.77
N GLY A 465 3.43 -8.51 36.88
CA GLY A 465 4.69 -7.76 36.80
C GLY A 465 5.90 -8.59 36.37
N SER A 466 5.72 -9.83 35.91
CA SER A 466 6.81 -10.64 35.37
C SER A 466 7.18 -10.19 33.95
N LEU A 467 8.39 -10.54 33.50
CA LEU A 467 8.89 -10.25 32.17
C LEU A 467 7.98 -10.83 31.09
N VAL A 468 7.89 -10.09 29.99
CA VAL A 468 7.17 -10.47 28.78
C VAL A 468 8.19 -10.55 27.66
N LEU A 469 8.21 -11.70 26.97
CA LEU A 469 9.15 -11.99 25.90
C LEU A 469 8.39 -12.36 24.63
N GLU A 470 8.99 -12.10 23.47
CA GLU A 470 8.39 -12.48 22.19
C GLU A 470 8.35 -14.02 22.07
N TRP A 471 7.26 -14.55 21.55
CA TRP A 471 7.05 -15.96 21.32
C TRP A 471 7.36 -16.31 19.86
N ALA A 472 8.26 -17.26 19.66
CA ALA A 472 8.60 -17.85 18.38
C ALA A 472 8.16 -19.30 18.32
N PHE A 473 7.96 -19.84 17.13
CA PHE A 473 7.54 -21.23 16.94
C PHE A 473 8.21 -21.89 15.75
N CYS A 474 8.30 -23.22 15.78
CA CYS A 474 8.77 -24.00 14.65
C CYS A 474 7.65 -24.18 13.60
N SER A 475 7.92 -23.83 12.34
CA SER A 475 6.98 -23.98 11.22
C SER A 475 6.61 -25.43 10.91
N SER A 476 7.42 -26.41 11.32
CA SER A 476 7.17 -27.83 11.04
C SER A 476 6.27 -28.49 12.08
N CYS A 477 6.51 -28.26 13.37
CA CYS A 477 5.80 -28.96 14.46
C CYS A 477 4.93 -28.05 15.34
N GLY A 478 5.02 -26.73 15.20
CA GLY A 478 4.24 -25.77 15.98
C GLY A 478 4.72 -25.55 17.42
N GLU A 479 5.83 -26.17 17.82
CA GLU A 479 6.39 -26.02 19.17
C GLU A 479 6.95 -24.61 19.38
N GLY A 480 6.51 -23.97 20.46
CA GLY A 480 6.85 -22.59 20.80
C GLY A 480 8.08 -22.45 21.70
N ALA A 481 8.65 -21.26 21.76
CA ALA A 481 9.68 -20.86 22.70
C ALA A 481 9.67 -19.33 22.89
N LEU A 482 10.12 -18.83 24.04
CA LEU A 482 10.32 -17.39 24.25
C LEU A 482 11.70 -16.97 23.76
N LYS A 483 11.73 -15.91 22.97
CA LYS A 483 12.93 -15.23 22.50
C LYS A 483 13.52 -14.39 23.63
N ALA A 484 14.74 -14.72 24.05
CA ALA A 484 15.49 -13.98 25.04
C ALA A 484 16.89 -13.67 24.53
N GLU A 485 17.45 -12.56 24.98
CA GLU A 485 18.87 -12.25 24.81
C GLU A 485 19.53 -12.25 26.19
N VAL A 486 20.69 -12.88 26.30
CA VAL A 486 21.53 -12.78 27.49
C VAL A 486 22.38 -11.52 27.36
N VAL A 487 22.17 -10.59 28.29
CA VAL A 487 22.79 -9.26 28.29
C VAL A 487 23.58 -9.03 29.58
N ASP A 488 24.28 -7.89 29.65
CA ASP A 488 25.13 -7.50 30.79
C ASP A 488 26.16 -8.59 31.13
N GLU A 489 26.93 -9.04 30.13
CA GLU A 489 28.00 -10.04 30.28
C GLU A 489 27.56 -11.40 30.87
N GLY A 490 26.29 -11.79 30.66
CA GLY A 490 25.78 -13.07 31.16
C GLY A 490 24.94 -12.97 32.44
N VAL A 491 24.69 -11.77 32.94
CA VAL A 491 24.07 -11.57 34.27
C VAL A 491 22.54 -11.53 34.22
N ARG A 492 21.92 -11.19 33.09
CA ARG A 492 20.45 -11.18 32.98
C ARG A 492 19.94 -11.54 31.59
N ILE A 493 18.68 -11.92 31.51
CA ILE A 493 17.93 -12.00 30.27
C ILE A 493 17.13 -10.72 29.99
N ALA A 494 16.96 -10.39 28.72
CA ALA A 494 16.12 -9.32 28.23
C ALA A 494 15.32 -9.75 26.99
N ALA A 495 14.35 -8.92 26.61
CA ALA A 495 13.71 -9.05 25.31
C ALA A 495 14.76 -8.82 24.21
N TRP A 496 14.71 -9.64 23.17
CA TRP A 496 15.59 -9.55 22.02
C TRP A 496 15.39 -8.22 21.30
N ASP A 497 16.47 -7.46 21.11
CA ASP A 497 16.47 -6.21 20.34
C ASP A 497 17.09 -6.46 18.96
N GLU A 498 16.30 -6.95 18.00
CA GLU A 498 16.71 -6.85 16.59
C GLU A 498 16.57 -5.37 16.17
N PRO A 499 17.64 -4.71 15.66
CA PRO A 499 17.46 -3.40 15.04
C PRO A 499 16.42 -3.54 13.92
N ASP A 500 15.47 -2.60 13.87
CA ASP A 500 14.37 -2.58 12.90
C ASP A 500 14.88 -2.97 11.50
N ARG A 501 14.45 -4.13 11.00
CA ARG A 501 14.72 -4.60 9.62
C ARG A 501 14.00 -3.77 8.54
N ASP A 502 13.74 -2.49 8.82
CA ASP A 502 13.10 -1.55 7.90
C ASP A 502 14.13 -0.76 7.06
N ASP A 503 15.43 -0.89 7.38
CA ASP A 503 16.50 -0.52 6.46
C ASP A 503 16.68 -1.67 5.46
N GLY A 504 16.01 -1.56 4.30
CA GLY A 504 16.05 -2.48 3.16
C GLY A 504 17.43 -2.57 2.48
N PHE A 505 18.47 -2.88 3.26
CA PHE A 505 19.85 -3.02 2.83
C PHE A 505 20.50 -4.26 3.46
N GLU A 506 19.86 -5.44 3.31
CA GLU A 506 20.65 -6.67 3.30
C GLU A 506 21.23 -6.86 1.90
N GLN A 507 22.53 -6.59 1.81
CA GLN A 507 23.37 -6.90 0.67
C GLN A 507 23.44 -8.42 0.46
N THR A 508 22.48 -8.98 -0.24
CA THR A 508 22.76 -10.14 -1.10
C THR A 508 23.42 -9.60 -2.36
N LEU A 509 24.69 -9.19 -2.23
CA LEU A 509 25.58 -9.24 -3.36
C LEU A 509 25.58 -10.70 -3.78
N ASP A 510 24.95 -11.00 -4.91
CA ASP A 510 25.23 -12.23 -5.65
C ASP A 510 26.75 -12.30 -5.77
N ARG A 511 27.38 -13.16 -4.95
CA ARG A 511 28.77 -13.55 -5.09
C ARG A 511 28.84 -14.34 -6.39
N ASP A 512 28.91 -13.62 -7.51
CA ASP A 512 29.44 -14.19 -8.74
C ASP A 512 30.87 -14.62 -8.44
N GLU A 513 31.03 -15.93 -8.24
CA GLU A 513 32.33 -16.61 -8.26
C GLU A 513 32.98 -16.35 -9.60
N THR A 514 33.83 -15.32 -9.69
CA THR A 514 35.02 -15.22 -10.54
C THR A 514 35.55 -13.80 -10.48
N TYR A 515 36.62 -13.55 -9.72
CA TYR A 515 37.81 -12.83 -10.17
C TYR A 515 38.89 -12.96 -9.10
N GLY A 516 40.15 -13.02 -9.57
CA GLY A 516 41.30 -13.59 -8.89
C GLY A 516 41.76 -12.90 -7.61
N THR A 517 42.54 -13.67 -6.88
CA THR A 517 43.42 -13.29 -5.77
C THR A 517 44.30 -12.08 -6.13
N GLU A 518 44.10 -10.97 -5.44
CA GLU A 518 45.17 -10.00 -5.17
C GLU A 518 45.09 -9.61 -3.69
N GLU A 519 46.22 -9.80 -3.01
CA GLU A 519 46.47 -9.48 -1.62
C GLU A 519 46.58 -7.96 -1.47
N GLU A 520 45.78 -7.34 -0.60
CA GLU A 520 46.07 -6.00 -0.08
C GLU A 520 46.02 -6.03 1.45
N GLU A 521 47.18 -5.76 2.04
CA GLU A 521 47.47 -5.66 3.47
C GLU A 521 46.88 -4.37 4.07
N ASP A 522 46.16 -4.55 5.18
CA ASP A 522 45.98 -3.70 6.35
C ASP A 522 45.95 -2.16 6.24
N SER A 523 44.82 -1.58 6.65
CA SER A 523 44.85 -0.53 7.67
C SER A 523 43.74 -0.74 8.71
N ALA A 524 44.15 -1.19 9.90
CA ALA A 524 43.30 -1.45 11.04
C ALA A 524 42.78 -0.14 11.67
N GLY A 525 41.55 0.22 11.36
CA GLY A 525 40.71 1.01 12.26
C GLY A 525 39.86 0.04 13.08
N GLU A 526 40.12 -0.06 14.38
CA GLU A 526 39.32 -0.86 15.32
C GLU A 526 37.87 -0.34 15.38
N SER A 527 37.03 -0.81 14.45
CA SER A 527 35.61 -0.94 14.70
C SER A 527 35.46 -2.00 15.79
N LYS A 528 35.15 -1.58 17.02
CA LYS A 528 34.67 -2.49 18.06
C LYS A 528 33.38 -3.13 17.53
N LEU A 529 33.51 -4.26 16.86
CA LEU A 529 32.42 -5.20 16.60
C LEU A 529 31.69 -5.38 17.93
N LYS A 530 30.42 -4.98 18.00
CA LYS A 530 29.56 -5.32 19.14
C LYS A 530 29.68 -6.83 19.37
N PRO A 531 29.86 -7.30 20.62
CA PRO A 531 29.88 -8.74 20.88
C PRO A 531 28.62 -9.37 20.27
N LEU A 532 28.77 -10.55 19.65
CA LEU A 532 27.63 -11.29 19.12
C LEU A 532 26.61 -11.45 20.24
N ALA A 533 25.41 -10.91 20.02
CA ALA A 533 24.32 -11.00 20.97
C ALA A 533 24.00 -12.47 21.26
N ASP A 534 23.93 -12.82 22.54
CA ASP A 534 23.80 -14.20 22.99
C ASP A 534 22.32 -14.61 23.04
N HIS A 535 21.76 -14.91 21.87
CA HIS A 535 20.34 -15.23 21.72
C HIS A 535 19.99 -16.62 22.26
N ARG A 536 18.84 -16.73 22.94
CA ARG A 536 18.31 -17.95 23.54
C ARG A 536 16.82 -18.11 23.27
N TYR A 537 16.41 -19.36 23.05
CA TYR A 537 15.02 -19.77 22.96
C TYR A 537 14.65 -20.57 24.20
N LEU A 538 13.79 -19.99 25.04
CA LEU A 538 13.38 -20.54 26.33
C LEU A 538 12.16 -21.43 26.17
N ARG A 539 12.30 -22.71 26.53
CA ARG A 539 11.24 -23.72 26.50
C ARG A 539 10.99 -24.33 27.87
N PRO A 540 9.76 -24.78 28.15
CA PRO A 540 9.46 -25.47 29.40
C PRO A 540 10.32 -26.71 29.52
N TRP A 541 10.77 -26.97 30.74
CA TRP A 541 11.71 -28.04 31.01
C TRP A 541 11.12 -29.43 30.69
N THR A 542 11.83 -30.19 29.88
CA THR A 542 11.67 -31.63 29.68
C THR A 542 12.90 -32.32 30.28
N ASP A 543 12.77 -33.53 30.83
CA ASP A 543 13.85 -34.28 31.53
C ASP A 543 15.08 -34.64 30.65
N LYS A 544 15.27 -33.97 29.50
CA LYS A 544 16.38 -34.16 28.56
C LYS A 544 17.63 -33.34 28.94
N PRO A 545 18.83 -33.78 28.52
CA PRO A 545 20.08 -33.10 28.83
C PRO A 545 20.32 -31.91 27.86
N VAL A 546 19.63 -30.79 28.11
CA VAL A 546 19.80 -29.52 27.36
C VAL A 546 20.33 -28.44 28.32
N SER A 547 21.02 -27.41 27.80
CA SER A 547 21.44 -26.23 28.56
C SER A 547 20.25 -25.59 29.29
N ARG A 548 20.42 -25.33 30.58
CA ARG A 548 19.39 -24.77 31.48
C ARG A 548 19.69 -23.31 31.77
N LEU A 549 18.63 -22.53 31.93
CA LEU A 549 18.71 -21.15 32.38
C LEU A 549 17.67 -20.90 33.47
N THR A 550 18.14 -20.46 34.64
CA THR A 550 17.29 -20.08 35.77
C THR A 550 17.41 -18.58 35.98
N PHE A 551 16.30 -17.85 36.04
CA PHE A 551 16.29 -16.40 36.21
C PHE A 551 15.14 -15.89 37.08
N ASP A 552 15.32 -14.71 37.67
CA ASP A 552 14.26 -13.99 38.37
C ASP A 552 13.20 -13.46 37.39
N ARG A 553 11.94 -13.79 37.64
CA ARG A 553 10.85 -13.51 36.69
C ARG A 553 10.54 -12.03 36.49
N HIS A 554 11.02 -11.12 37.35
CA HIS A 554 10.72 -9.69 37.26
C HIS A 554 11.87 -8.89 36.67
N THR A 555 13.10 -9.24 37.06
CA THR A 555 14.34 -8.53 36.71
C THR A 555 15.12 -9.20 35.60
N GLY A 556 14.87 -10.49 35.34
CA GLY A 556 15.62 -11.29 34.38
C GLY A 556 17.00 -11.71 34.88
N ALA A 557 17.38 -11.37 36.11
CA ALA A 557 18.69 -11.71 36.67
C ALA A 557 18.89 -13.23 36.68
N ILE A 558 19.95 -13.70 36.03
CA ILE A 558 20.32 -15.12 35.93
C ILE A 558 20.89 -15.55 37.29
N ALA A 559 20.43 -16.70 37.77
CA ALA A 559 20.84 -17.26 39.05
C ALA A 559 21.73 -18.50 38.84
N ASP A 560 22.88 -18.53 39.52
CA ASP A 560 23.70 -19.74 39.63
C ASP A 560 23.08 -20.71 40.65
N GLY A 561 22.31 -21.68 40.16
CA GLY A 561 21.76 -22.79 40.95
C GLY A 561 20.29 -22.66 41.39
N ASP A 562 19.71 -23.77 41.88
CA ASP A 562 18.33 -23.92 42.37
C ASP A 562 18.06 -22.98 43.58
N ARG A 563 17.77 -21.71 43.31
CA ARG A 563 17.09 -20.84 44.26
C ARG A 563 15.59 -21.06 44.14
N GLU A 564 14.91 -21.25 45.27
CA GLU A 564 13.45 -21.47 45.40
C GLU A 564 12.53 -20.40 44.75
N GLN A 565 13.08 -19.36 44.11
CA GLN A 565 12.33 -18.21 43.57
C GLN A 565 12.54 -17.96 42.06
N GLY A 566 13.43 -18.71 41.39
CA GLY A 566 13.71 -18.53 39.95
C GLY A 566 12.82 -19.38 39.04
N LEU A 567 12.61 -18.94 37.80
CA LEU A 567 12.01 -19.75 36.74
C LEU A 567 13.11 -20.46 35.94
N THR A 568 12.98 -21.78 35.79
CA THR A 568 13.94 -22.61 35.04
C THR A 568 13.36 -23.01 33.69
N PHE A 569 14.08 -22.69 32.61
CA PHE A 569 13.76 -23.07 31.24
C PHE A 569 14.91 -23.81 30.57
N GLU A 570 14.61 -24.65 29.58
CA GLU A 570 15.60 -25.08 28.59
C GLU A 570 15.95 -23.89 27.70
N ALA A 571 17.24 -23.64 27.48
CA ALA A 571 17.73 -22.52 26.69
C ALA A 571 18.48 -23.02 25.45
N LEU A 572 17.85 -22.93 24.28
CA LEU A 572 18.42 -23.36 23.00
C LEU A 572 19.08 -22.19 22.25
N ALA A 573 20.14 -22.46 21.49
CA ALA A 573 20.85 -21.44 20.69
C ALA A 573 20.12 -21.05 19.39
N GLY A 574 19.08 -21.78 18.96
CA GLY A 574 18.32 -21.49 17.74
C GLY A 574 16.98 -22.24 17.64
N VAL A 575 15.96 -21.68 16.97
CA VAL A 575 14.67 -22.40 16.71
C VAL A 575 14.89 -23.66 15.88
N SER A 576 15.92 -23.67 15.02
CA SER A 576 16.37 -24.82 14.22
C SER A 576 16.91 -25.98 15.05
N HIS A 577 17.12 -25.80 16.35
CA HIS A 577 17.38 -26.89 17.31
C HIS A 577 16.07 -27.44 17.89
N CYS A 578 14.93 -27.20 17.22
CA CYS A 578 13.76 -28.06 17.39
C CYS A 578 14.24 -29.52 17.20
N PRO A 579 13.79 -30.47 18.03
CA PRO A 579 14.03 -31.90 17.78
C PRO A 579 13.23 -32.44 16.57
N CYS A 580 12.79 -31.53 15.69
CA CYS A 580 12.09 -31.68 14.44
C CYS A 580 12.88 -30.87 13.40
#